data_AF-A0A3A8IT54-F1
#
_entry.id   AF-A0A3A8IT54-F1
#
_cell.length_a   1.000
_cell.length_b   1.000
_cell.length_c   1.000
_cell.angle_alpha   90.00
_cell.angle_beta   90.00
_cell.angle_gamma   90.00
#
_symmetry.space_group_name_H-M   'P 1'
#
loop_
_entity.id
_entity.type
_entity.pdbx_description
1 polymer ?
#
loop_
_entity_poly.entity_id
_entity_poly.type
_entity_poly.pdbx_seq_one_letter_code
_entity_poly.pdbx_strand_id
1 'polypeptide(L)'
;MAQHSLVRTHAEAAELHGRASIDGDHNSATVQYARLIAAWRELRAQGEDGRSVLTGLLHDSNPRVRLWAASHVLEFAPALAEAELERLAQRPVGVVRLDAEMTLSEWRAGNLQFTQD
;
A
#
# COMPACT_ATOMS: atom_id res chain seq x y z
N MET A 1 0.61 -15.30 15.60
CA MET A 1 -0.09 -15.96 14.46
C MET A 1 -0.99 -14.99 13.70
N ALA A 2 -1.85 -14.21 14.37
CA ALA A 2 -2.75 -13.25 13.72
C ALA A 2 -2.04 -12.13 12.93
N GLN A 3 -0.97 -11.54 13.47
CA GLN A 3 -0.21 -10.51 12.76
C GLN A 3 0.39 -11.03 11.44
N HIS A 4 1.03 -12.20 11.45
CA HIS A 4 1.58 -12.81 10.23
C HIS A 4 0.49 -13.10 9.17
N SER A 5 -0.71 -13.50 9.57
CA SER A 5 -1.82 -13.68 8.62
C SER A 5 -2.31 -12.36 8.03
N LEU A 6 -2.30 -11.27 8.80
CA LEU A 6 -2.68 -9.94 8.31
C LEU A 6 -1.65 -9.38 7.32
N VAL A 7 -0.35 -9.55 7.61
CA VAL A 7 0.73 -9.18 6.68
C VAL A 7 0.60 -9.91 5.37
N ARG A 8 0.39 -11.23 5.43
CA ARG A 8 0.16 -12.04 4.25
C ARG A 8 -1.07 -11.57 3.48
N THR A 9 -2.17 -11.32 4.17
CA THR A 9 -3.42 -10.83 3.54
C THR A 9 -3.19 -9.49 2.86
N HIS A 10 -2.46 -8.56 3.50
CA HIS A 10 -2.11 -7.27 2.91
C HIS A 10 -1.28 -7.46 1.64
N ALA A 11 -0.19 -8.23 1.70
CA ALA A 11 0.68 -8.45 0.55
C ALA A 11 -0.05 -9.14 -0.62
N GLU A 12 -0.78 -10.23 -0.35
CA GLU A 12 -1.55 -10.96 -1.37
C GLU A 12 -2.63 -10.08 -2.00
N ALA A 13 -3.37 -9.32 -1.20
CA ALA A 13 -4.43 -8.44 -1.69
C ALA A 13 -3.86 -7.29 -2.51
N ALA A 14 -2.76 -6.67 -2.10
CA ALA A 14 -2.07 -5.62 -2.85
C ALA A 14 -1.61 -6.12 -4.23
N GLU A 15 -1.02 -7.32 -4.27
CA GLU A 15 -0.59 -7.94 -5.52
C GLU A 15 -1.78 -8.24 -6.45
N LEU A 16 -2.81 -8.93 -5.92
CA LEU A 16 -3.99 -9.31 -6.68
C LEU A 16 -4.79 -8.09 -7.16
N HIS A 17 -4.91 -7.06 -6.33
CA HIS A 17 -5.52 -5.78 -6.71
C HIS A 17 -4.82 -5.21 -7.94
N GLY A 18 -3.50 -5.04 -7.88
CA GLY A 18 -2.78 -4.43 -8.98
C GLY A 18 -2.77 -5.29 -10.26
N ARG A 19 -2.89 -6.62 -10.17
CA ARG A 19 -3.14 -7.47 -11.34
C ARG A 19 -4.53 -7.19 -11.93
N ALA A 20 -5.56 -7.27 -11.10
CA ALA A 20 -6.94 -7.04 -11.52
C ALA A 20 -7.16 -5.64 -12.14
N SER A 21 -6.51 -4.60 -11.61
CA SER A 21 -6.56 -3.24 -12.18
C SER A 21 -5.98 -3.16 -13.59
N ILE A 22 -4.93 -3.94 -13.89
CA ILE A 22 -4.33 -3.99 -15.24
C ILE A 22 -5.22 -4.78 -16.19
N ASP A 23 -5.79 -5.88 -15.71
CA ASP A 23 -6.64 -6.77 -16.51
C ASP A 23 -8.04 -6.18 -16.74
N GLY A 24 -8.38 -5.05 -16.10
CA GLY A 24 -9.70 -4.44 -16.16
C GLY A 24 -10.78 -5.20 -15.38
N ASP A 25 -10.38 -6.11 -14.48
CA ASP A 25 -11.28 -6.88 -13.62
C ASP A 25 -11.64 -6.05 -12.36
N HIS A 26 -12.60 -5.15 -12.54
CA HIS A 26 -13.05 -4.25 -11.48
C HIS A 26 -13.67 -4.99 -10.29
N ASN A 27 -14.30 -6.16 -10.52
CA ASN A 27 -14.90 -6.95 -9.45
C ASN A 27 -13.81 -7.51 -8.53
N SER A 28 -12.79 -8.15 -9.12
CA SER A 28 -11.66 -8.65 -8.36
C SER A 28 -10.89 -7.51 -7.69
N ALA A 29 -10.62 -6.40 -8.41
CA ALA A 29 -9.94 -5.25 -7.84
C ALA A 29 -10.66 -4.70 -6.60
N THR A 30 -11.98 -4.54 -6.66
CA THR A 30 -12.79 -4.06 -5.52
C THR A 30 -12.73 -5.02 -4.34
N VAL A 31 -12.82 -6.33 -4.58
CA VAL A 31 -12.72 -7.34 -3.51
C VAL A 31 -11.35 -7.29 -2.83
N GLN A 32 -10.27 -7.20 -3.61
CA GLN A 32 -8.92 -7.15 -3.06
C GLN A 32 -8.64 -5.83 -2.35
N TYR A 33 -9.18 -4.72 -2.84
CA TYR A 33 -9.12 -3.44 -2.14
C TYR A 33 -9.73 -3.53 -0.74
N ALA A 34 -10.93 -4.11 -0.61
CA ALA A 34 -11.57 -4.28 0.69
C ALA A 34 -10.74 -5.13 1.66
N ARG A 35 -10.17 -6.25 1.17
CA ARG A 35 -9.29 -7.12 1.98
C ARG A 35 -8.02 -6.40 2.42
N LEU A 36 -7.42 -5.64 1.51
CA LEU A 36 -6.21 -4.87 1.74
C LEU A 36 -6.42 -3.79 2.82
N ILE A 37 -7.51 -3.03 2.71
CA ILE A 37 -7.85 -1.96 3.66
C ILE A 37 -8.18 -2.55 5.03
N ALA A 38 -8.91 -3.66 5.11
CA ALA A 38 -9.19 -4.35 6.37
C ALA A 38 -7.89 -4.80 7.06
N ALA A 39 -6.99 -5.46 6.33
CA ALA A 39 -5.71 -5.91 6.87
C ALA A 39 -4.83 -4.75 7.34
N TRP A 40 -4.77 -3.65 6.57
CA TRP A 40 -4.05 -2.44 6.97
C TRP A 40 -4.62 -1.83 8.26
N ARG A 41 -5.95 -1.70 8.37
CA ARG A 41 -6.60 -1.14 9.57
C ARG A 41 -6.31 -1.98 10.80
N GLU A 42 -6.43 -3.31 10.69
CA GLU A 42 -6.15 -4.22 11.80
C GLU A 42 -4.67 -4.20 12.22
N LEU A 43 -3.74 -4.09 11.26
CA LEU A 43 -2.32 -3.90 11.57
C LEU A 43 -2.10 -2.56 12.26
N ARG A 44 -2.61 -1.46 11.70
CA ARG A 44 -2.48 -0.11 12.29
C ARG A 44 -3.05 -0.04 13.71
N ALA A 45 -4.14 -0.75 13.99
CA ALA A 45 -4.76 -0.81 15.33
C ALA A 45 -3.89 -1.51 16.39
N GLN A 46 -2.85 -2.26 15.99
CA GLN A 46 -1.88 -2.89 16.91
C GLN A 46 -0.80 -1.90 17.40
N GLY A 47 -0.87 -0.63 17.02
CA GLY A 47 0.09 0.39 17.45
C GLY A 47 1.45 0.20 16.79
N GLU A 48 2.52 0.41 17.56
CA GLU A 48 3.90 0.42 17.05
C GLU A 48 4.32 -0.91 16.40
N ASP A 49 3.90 -2.06 16.95
CA ASP A 49 4.21 -3.37 16.37
C ASP A 49 3.61 -3.51 14.97
N GLY A 50 2.36 -3.07 14.80
CA GLY A 50 1.68 -3.07 13.52
C GLY A 50 2.28 -2.10 12.51
N ARG A 51 2.65 -0.89 12.96
CA ARG A 51 3.35 0.12 12.15
C ARG A 51 4.71 -0.36 11.68
N SER A 52 5.48 -1.00 12.57
CA SER A 52 6.79 -1.58 12.26
C SER A 52 6.68 -2.63 11.16
N VAL A 53 5.70 -3.52 11.29
CA VAL A 53 5.43 -4.57 10.32
C VAL A 53 4.95 -4.02 8.96
N LEU A 54 4.05 -3.02 8.95
CA LEU A 54 3.63 -2.33 7.72
C LEU A 54 4.81 -1.64 7.04
N THR A 55 5.71 -1.03 7.81
CA THR A 55 6.93 -0.40 7.29
C THR A 55 7.88 -1.45 6.68
N GLY A 56 7.94 -2.65 7.27
CA GLY A 56 8.72 -3.76 6.72
C GLY A 56 8.31 -4.17 5.31
N LEU A 57 7.04 -3.99 4.94
CA LEU A 57 6.52 -4.30 3.59
C LEU A 57 7.07 -3.38 2.48
N LEU A 58 7.71 -2.25 2.84
CA LEU A 58 8.45 -1.43 1.87
C LEU A 58 9.60 -2.20 1.22
N HIS A 59 10.08 -3.27 1.84
CA HIS A 59 11.17 -4.10 1.33
C HIS A 59 10.69 -5.35 0.59
N ASP A 60 9.39 -5.51 0.33
CA ASP A 60 8.85 -6.67 -0.38
C ASP A 60 9.40 -6.77 -1.80
N SER A 61 9.63 -7.99 -2.30
CA SER A 61 10.09 -8.20 -3.68
C SER A 61 9.09 -7.70 -4.73
N ASN A 62 7.80 -7.64 -4.38
CA ASN A 62 6.73 -7.25 -5.26
C ASN A 62 6.49 -5.75 -5.23
N PRO A 63 6.62 -5.04 -6.37
CA PRO A 63 6.45 -3.60 -6.42
C PRO A 63 5.02 -3.13 -6.14
N ARG A 64 4.00 -3.97 -6.30
CA ARG A 64 2.60 -3.63 -5.97
C ARG A 64 2.36 -3.64 -4.46
N VAL A 65 2.98 -4.58 -3.77
CA VAL A 65 2.96 -4.65 -2.30
C VAL A 65 3.63 -3.40 -1.73
N ARG A 66 4.82 -3.07 -2.25
CA ARG A 66 5.56 -1.88 -1.86
C ARG A 66 4.80 -0.58 -2.09
N LEU A 67 4.09 -0.47 -3.23
CA LEU A 67 3.25 0.69 -3.53
C LEU A 67 2.19 0.90 -2.45
N TRP A 68 1.38 -0.12 -2.19
CA TRP A 68 0.31 -0.03 -1.19
C TRP A 68 0.84 0.16 0.23
N ALA A 69 1.95 -0.50 0.57
CA ALA A 69 2.63 -0.28 1.84
C ALA A 69 3.08 1.17 1.98
N ALA A 70 3.76 1.72 0.97
CA ALA A 70 4.23 3.10 0.99
C ALA A 70 3.07 4.09 1.12
N SER A 71 2.00 3.93 0.35
CA SER A 71 0.79 4.76 0.46
C SER A 71 0.20 4.71 1.88
N HIS A 72 0.15 3.54 2.51
CA HIS A 72 -0.43 3.36 3.84
C HIS A 72 0.45 3.85 5.00
N VAL A 73 1.77 3.81 4.87
CA VAL A 73 2.68 4.25 5.94
C VAL A 73 3.05 5.72 5.87
N LEU A 74 2.61 6.46 4.84
CA LEU A 74 2.75 7.92 4.76
C LEU A 74 2.30 8.64 6.04
N GLU A 75 1.25 8.15 6.68
CA GLU A 75 0.68 8.75 7.89
C GLU A 75 1.67 8.82 9.07
N PHE A 76 2.53 7.80 9.24
CA PHE A 76 3.36 7.64 10.44
C PHE A 76 4.86 7.46 10.15
N ALA A 77 5.23 7.19 8.89
CA ALA A 77 6.59 7.07 8.42
C ALA A 77 6.79 7.80 7.06
N PRO A 78 6.44 9.10 6.96
CA PRO A 78 6.39 9.82 5.68
C PRO A 78 7.73 9.81 4.94
N ALA A 79 8.86 9.99 5.65
CA ALA A 79 10.18 10.00 5.02
C ALA A 79 10.52 8.66 4.32
N LEU A 80 10.14 7.52 4.91
CA LEU A 80 10.37 6.20 4.32
C LEU A 80 9.39 5.92 3.17
N ALA A 81 8.12 6.30 3.36
CA ALA A 81 7.08 6.15 2.34
C ALA A 81 7.37 6.99 1.09
N GLU A 82 7.70 8.27 1.25
CA GLU A 82 8.01 9.17 0.14
C GLU A 82 9.21 8.67 -0.65
N ALA A 83 10.31 8.32 0.03
CA ALA A 83 11.49 7.77 -0.64
C ALA A 83 11.15 6.52 -1.47
N GLU A 84 10.26 5.68 -0.97
CA GLU A 84 9.87 4.47 -1.68
C GLU A 84 8.92 4.72 -2.86
N LEU A 85 7.96 5.64 -2.69
CA LEU A 85 7.09 6.10 -3.77
C LEU A 85 7.92 6.77 -4.87
N GLU A 86 8.92 7.58 -4.52
CA GLU A 86 9.83 8.21 -5.49
C GLU A 86 10.60 7.15 -6.28
N ARG A 87 11.09 6.10 -5.60
CA ARG A 87 11.74 4.98 -6.28
C ARG A 87 10.79 4.23 -7.22
N LEU A 88 9.52 4.06 -6.83
CA LEU A 88 8.49 3.45 -7.67
C LEU A 88 8.14 4.31 -8.88
N ALA A 89 8.13 5.63 -8.73
CA ALA A 89 7.90 6.59 -9.80
C ALA A 89 9.02 6.56 -10.87
N GLN A 90 10.22 6.09 -10.54
CA GLN A 90 11.33 5.92 -11.50
C GLN A 90 11.30 4.58 -12.24
N ARG A 91 10.32 3.70 -12.01
CA ARG A 91 10.22 2.42 -12.72
C ARG A 91 9.82 2.61 -14.19
N PRO A 92 9.97 1.58 -15.04
CA PRO A 92 9.37 1.60 -16.38
C PRO A 92 7.89 1.97 -16.32
N VAL A 93 7.41 2.61 -17.41
CA VAL A 93 6.01 3.06 -17.53
C VAL A 93 5.05 1.91 -17.25
N GLY A 94 4.04 2.19 -16.43
CA GLY A 94 3.00 1.25 -16.04
C GLY A 94 2.23 1.74 -14.82
N VAL A 95 1.18 0.99 -14.45
CA VAL A 95 0.25 1.35 -13.35
C VAL A 95 0.98 1.64 -12.04
N VAL A 96 1.99 0.84 -11.67
CA VAL A 96 2.75 1.07 -10.43
C VAL A 96 3.45 2.42 -10.41
N ARG A 97 4.03 2.86 -11.54
CA ARG A 97 4.69 4.16 -11.63
C ARG A 97 3.66 5.28 -11.55
N LEU A 98 2.57 5.16 -12.32
CA LEU A 98 1.49 6.14 -12.34
C LEU A 98 0.89 6.36 -10.94
N ASP A 99 0.56 5.27 -10.24
CA ASP A 99 -0.04 5.32 -8.91
C ASP A 99 0.93 5.92 -7.88
N ALA A 100 2.24 5.64 -8.01
CA ALA A 100 3.25 6.23 -7.15
C ALA A 100 3.38 7.75 -7.36
N GLU A 101 3.42 8.19 -8.62
CA GLU A 101 3.44 9.62 -8.99
C GLU A 101 2.19 10.33 -8.47
N MET A 102 1.00 9.73 -8.65
CA MET A 102 -0.27 10.28 -8.18
C MET A 102 -0.32 10.35 -6.66
N THR A 103 0.06 9.27 -5.97
CA THR A 103 0.09 9.24 -4.49
C THR A 103 1.00 10.33 -3.94
N LEU A 104 2.20 10.51 -4.50
CA LEU A 104 3.11 11.58 -4.09
C LEU A 104 2.53 12.98 -4.34
N SER A 105 1.89 13.17 -5.49
CA SER A 105 1.24 14.44 -5.83
C SER A 105 0.16 14.79 -4.80
N GLU A 106 -0.77 13.87 -4.53
CA GLU A 106 -1.87 14.07 -3.58
C GLU A 106 -1.36 14.21 -2.14
N TRP A 107 -0.32 13.47 -1.75
CA TRP A 107 0.33 13.62 -0.45
C TRP A 107 0.91 15.02 -0.27
N ARG A 108 1.69 15.49 -1.24
CA ARG A 108 2.35 16.82 -1.21
C ARG A 108 1.36 17.97 -1.28
N ALA A 109 0.22 17.75 -1.93
CA ALA A 109 -0.90 18.70 -1.93
C ALA A 109 -1.66 18.73 -0.59
N GLY A 110 -1.45 17.76 0.30
CA GLY A 110 -2.18 17.62 1.56
C GLY A 110 -3.59 17.05 1.39
N ASN A 111 -3.88 16.39 0.28
CA ASN A 111 -5.21 15.89 -0.07
C ASN A 111 -5.49 14.49 0.51
N LEU A 112 -4.46 13.73 0.86
CA LEU A 112 -4.63 12.37 1.39
C LEU A 112 -5.19 12.39 2.81
N GLN A 113 -6.23 11.60 3.02
CA GLN A 113 -6.90 11.41 4.31
C GLN A 113 -6.68 9.97 4.80
N PHE A 114 -6.26 9.82 6.06
CA PHE A 114 -6.00 8.53 6.70
C PHE A 114 -7.06 8.24 7.77
N THR A 115 -8.33 8.23 7.35
CA THR A 115 -9.46 8.12 8.28
C THR A 115 -9.54 6.75 8.94
N GLN A 116 -10.02 6.77 10.19
CA GLN A 116 -10.40 5.60 10.97
C GLN A 116 -11.92 5.46 10.86
N ASP A 117 -12.44 4.96 9.75
CA ASP A 117 -13.86 4.62 9.70
C ASP A 117 -14.10 3.27 10.37
#